data_AF-A0A8K0J316-F1
#
_entry.id   AF-A0A8K0J316-F1
#
_cell.length_a   1.000
_cell.length_b   1.000
_cell.length_c   1.000
_cell.angle_alpha   90.00
_cell.angle_beta   90.00
_cell.angle_gamma   90.00
#
_symmetry.space_group_name_H-M   'P 1'
#
loop_
_entity.id
_entity.type
_entity.pdbx_description
1 polymer ?
#
loop_
_entity_poly.entity_id
_entity_poly.type
_entity_poly.pdbx_seq_one_letter_code
_entity_poly.pdbx_strand_id
1 'polypeptide(L)'
;MRISVTSAAVALAGHAALVAASAWTFSDGSVSVGKTADKVVETFADGNRVKTVLALGHEDTLRVALTIKEGSKAKRPHQAFLVVREAASGLEAPFPLSVKASGKAVLQISQKDLPIQLLSSPSPLQASLVIGSTGSTKGSVAPVFDMEIKTDPVHPVQSPAAPLRYGKLPEIHHTFRPDPKNPPKVVSLVFALAVLATVPALFAGWTVLGGNICHAKQAMSTAPISHGLFFGSVVAMEGVFFLYYSAWNLFQTLPAVGLVGAVAVLSGTKALGEVQGRRLAGER
;
A
#
# COMPACT_ATOMS: atom_id res chain seq x y z
N MET A 1 67.31 37.45 40.93
CA MET A 1 65.94 37.54 40.38
C MET A 1 65.19 36.28 40.81
N ARG A 2 64.13 36.42 41.63
CA ARG A 2 63.13 35.41 42.12
C ARG A 2 63.57 34.00 42.59
N ILE A 3 63.13 33.68 43.82
CA ILE A 3 63.05 32.37 44.54
C ILE A 3 61.67 31.73 44.20
N SER A 4 61.35 30.41 44.22
CA SER A 4 61.59 29.24 45.11
C SER A 4 61.81 27.92 44.29
N VAL A 5 62.08 26.68 44.77
CA VAL A 5 61.56 25.77 45.84
C VAL A 5 60.09 25.31 45.59
N THR A 6 59.59 24.06 45.75
CA THR A 6 60.05 22.67 46.12
C THR A 6 59.82 21.70 44.92
N SER A 7 60.15 20.39 44.84
CA SER A 7 60.65 19.28 45.72
C SER A 7 59.62 18.25 46.27
N ALA A 8 60.01 16.95 46.27
CA ALA A 8 59.32 15.72 46.77
C ALA A 8 58.05 15.24 46.00
N ALA A 9 57.78 13.96 45.64
CA ALA A 9 58.41 12.61 45.74
C ALA A 9 57.95 11.62 46.86
N VAL A 10 57.90 10.33 46.45
CA VAL A 10 57.83 9.04 47.24
C VAL A 10 56.45 8.43 47.60
N ALA A 11 56.05 7.45 46.77
CA ALA A 11 55.51 6.09 47.01
C ALA A 11 54.71 5.66 48.27
N LEU A 12 53.77 4.72 48.05
CA LEU A 12 53.73 3.43 48.75
C LEU A 12 53.15 2.32 47.82
N ALA A 13 53.41 1.04 48.13
CA ALA A 13 52.92 -0.13 47.38
C ALA A 13 52.18 -1.13 48.30
N GLY A 14 51.27 -1.95 47.76
CA GLY A 14 50.49 -2.88 48.57
C GLY A 14 49.78 -4.02 47.83
N HIS A 15 50.32 -5.23 47.98
CA HIS A 15 49.60 -6.52 48.09
C HIS A 15 48.34 -6.76 47.23
N ALA A 16 48.53 -7.06 45.95
CA ALA A 16 47.51 -7.72 45.12
C ALA A 16 47.44 -9.23 45.41
N ALA A 17 46.78 -9.62 46.51
CA ALA A 17 46.47 -11.03 46.76
C ALA A 17 45.45 -11.54 45.74
N LEU A 18 45.77 -12.64 45.03
CA LEU A 18 44.88 -13.27 44.05
C LEU A 18 43.72 -13.98 44.75
N VAL A 19 42.72 -13.20 45.17
CA VAL A 19 41.38 -13.72 45.45
C VAL A 19 40.81 -14.23 44.14
N ALA A 20 40.80 -15.55 43.96
CA ALA A 20 40.01 -16.21 42.92
C ALA A 20 38.53 -15.88 43.17
N ALA A 21 38.03 -14.84 42.50
CA ALA A 21 36.72 -14.27 42.77
C ALA A 21 35.64 -15.35 42.62
N SER A 22 34.97 -15.69 43.72
CA SER A 22 33.91 -16.69 43.73
C SER A 22 32.72 -16.20 42.90
N ALA A 23 32.66 -16.67 41.66
CA ALA A 23 31.53 -16.48 40.79
C ALA A 23 30.36 -17.38 41.21
N TRP A 24 29.16 -16.94 40.87
CA TRP A 24 28.01 -17.83 40.77
C TRP A 24 28.15 -18.68 39.51
N THR A 25 28.05 -19.99 39.66
CA THR A 25 28.19 -20.98 38.58
C THR A 25 27.08 -22.02 38.71
N PHE A 26 27.06 -22.99 37.81
CA PHE A 26 26.13 -24.12 37.89
C PHE A 26 26.78 -25.40 37.39
N SER A 27 26.25 -26.55 37.84
CA SER A 27 26.60 -27.87 37.33
C SER A 27 25.36 -28.73 37.14
N ASP A 28 25.55 -29.89 36.52
CA ASP A 28 24.52 -30.93 36.40
C ASP A 28 23.27 -30.39 35.66
N GLY A 29 23.51 -29.54 34.66
CA GLY A 29 22.50 -28.92 33.83
C GLY A 29 21.89 -29.93 32.86
N SER A 30 20.56 -29.96 32.83
CA SER A 30 19.78 -30.77 31.91
C SER A 30 18.62 -29.95 31.37
N VAL A 31 18.54 -29.86 30.04
CA VAL A 31 17.34 -29.41 29.33
C VAL A 31 16.57 -30.64 28.90
N SER A 32 15.26 -30.55 28.89
CA SER A 32 14.44 -31.55 28.23
C SER A 32 13.20 -30.94 27.60
N VAL A 33 12.82 -31.47 26.43
CA VAL A 33 11.70 -30.99 25.61
C VAL A 33 10.93 -32.20 25.09
N GLY A 34 9.61 -32.03 24.96
CA GLY A 34 8.69 -33.06 24.50
C GLY A 34 7.60 -33.39 25.53
N LYS A 35 6.77 -34.37 25.17
CA LYS A 35 5.80 -35.03 26.07
C LYS A 35 6.49 -36.15 26.86
N THR A 36 5.79 -36.72 27.84
CA THR A 36 6.35 -37.70 28.79
C THR A 36 6.89 -38.98 28.13
N ALA A 37 6.44 -39.31 26.91
CA ALA A 37 6.94 -40.45 26.12
C ALA A 37 8.14 -40.05 25.23
N ASP A 38 7.96 -39.08 24.34
CA ASP A 38 8.96 -38.66 23.34
C ASP A 38 9.81 -37.49 23.84
N LYS A 39 10.62 -37.75 24.87
CA LYS A 39 11.36 -36.72 25.60
C LYS A 39 12.82 -36.64 25.17
N VAL A 40 13.16 -35.59 24.41
CA VAL A 40 14.56 -35.21 24.15
C VAL A 40 15.18 -34.69 25.45
N VAL A 41 16.39 -35.14 25.78
CA VAL A 41 17.15 -34.69 26.96
C VAL A 41 18.58 -34.38 26.54
N GLU A 42 19.04 -33.16 26.83
CA GLU A 42 20.38 -32.65 26.51
C GLU A 42 21.04 -32.12 27.78
N THR A 43 22.33 -32.39 27.97
CA THR A 43 23.09 -31.95 29.16
C THR A 43 23.99 -30.77 28.86
N PHE A 44 24.16 -29.90 29.85
CA PHE A 44 24.94 -28.67 29.74
C PHE A 44 25.66 -28.35 31.06
N ALA A 45 26.74 -27.59 30.96
CA ALA A 45 27.54 -27.14 32.10
C ALA A 45 28.07 -25.73 31.85
N ASP A 46 28.65 -25.11 32.87
CA ASP A 46 29.27 -23.79 32.71
C ASP A 46 30.36 -23.84 31.61
N GLY A 47 30.31 -22.90 30.66
CA GLY A 47 31.11 -22.91 29.43
C GLY A 47 30.73 -23.95 28.35
N ASN A 48 29.90 -24.96 28.63
CA ASN A 48 29.52 -26.02 27.69
C ASN A 48 28.03 -25.91 27.29
N ARG A 49 27.79 -25.24 26.16
CA ARG A 49 26.47 -25.04 25.55
C ARG A 49 25.97 -26.28 24.81
N VAL A 50 24.66 -26.54 24.86
CA VAL A 50 24.00 -27.51 23.96
C VAL A 50 24.16 -27.04 22.51
N LYS A 51 24.60 -27.93 21.62
CA LYS A 51 24.81 -27.63 20.19
C LYS A 51 23.58 -27.91 19.32
N THR A 52 22.71 -28.81 19.78
CA THR A 52 21.44 -29.15 19.16
C THR A 52 20.42 -28.04 19.40
N VAL A 53 19.77 -27.52 18.35
CA VAL A 53 18.64 -26.60 18.50
C VAL A 53 17.42 -27.39 18.94
N LEU A 54 16.81 -26.97 20.06
CA LEU A 54 15.70 -27.70 20.68
C LEU A 54 14.35 -27.21 20.16
N ALA A 55 13.64 -28.04 19.40
CA ALA A 55 12.32 -27.71 18.88
C ALA A 55 11.22 -27.88 19.94
N LEU A 56 10.50 -26.81 20.28
CA LEU A 56 9.35 -26.82 21.18
C LEU A 56 8.04 -26.74 20.37
N GLY A 57 7.23 -27.80 20.39
CA GLY A 57 5.88 -27.82 19.82
C GLY A 57 4.79 -27.30 20.75
N HIS A 58 3.57 -27.17 20.24
CA HIS A 58 2.43 -26.55 20.92
C HIS A 58 2.06 -27.18 22.27
N GLU A 59 2.13 -28.51 22.36
CA GLU A 59 1.77 -29.30 23.54
C GLU A 59 3.00 -29.92 24.23
N ASP A 60 4.20 -29.39 23.96
CA ASP A 60 5.44 -29.82 24.60
C ASP A 60 5.78 -28.95 25.81
N THR A 61 6.57 -29.50 26.74
CA THR A 61 7.09 -28.74 27.88
C THR A 61 8.61 -28.71 27.87
N LEU A 62 9.18 -27.50 27.84
CA LEU A 62 10.59 -27.24 28.09
C LEU A 62 10.82 -27.28 29.61
N ARG A 63 11.52 -28.30 30.10
CA ARG A 63 11.91 -28.43 31.50
C ARG A 63 13.42 -28.40 31.66
N VAL A 64 13.90 -27.39 32.38
CA VAL A 64 15.31 -27.17 32.73
C VAL A 64 15.52 -27.54 34.20
N ALA A 65 16.55 -28.32 34.51
CA ALA A 65 16.97 -28.63 35.87
C ALA A 65 18.50 -28.58 35.99
N LEU A 66 19.00 -27.94 37.05
CA LEU A 66 20.44 -27.68 37.27
C LEU A 66 20.74 -27.47 38.76
N THR A 67 22.02 -27.50 39.15
CA THR A 67 22.47 -27.19 40.53
C THR A 67 23.28 -25.90 40.55
N ILE A 68 22.77 -24.85 41.18
CA ILE A 68 23.45 -23.55 41.33
C ILE A 68 24.49 -23.63 42.46
N LYS A 69 25.66 -23.04 42.20
CA LYS A 69 26.83 -23.02 43.09
C LYS A 69 27.38 -21.61 43.29
N GLU A 70 27.91 -21.35 44.48
CA GLU A 70 28.74 -20.21 44.81
C GLU A 70 30.18 -20.74 44.95
N GLY A 71 31.01 -20.54 43.92
CA GLY A 71 32.26 -21.28 43.77
C GLY A 71 32.01 -22.80 43.70
N SER A 72 32.49 -23.55 44.70
CA SER A 72 32.32 -25.00 44.79
C SER A 72 31.08 -25.48 45.57
N LYS A 73 30.42 -24.60 46.33
CA LYS A 73 29.34 -24.99 47.26
C LYS A 73 27.96 -24.73 46.64
N ALA A 74 27.08 -25.74 46.66
CA ALA A 74 25.70 -25.57 46.22
C ALA A 74 24.94 -24.63 47.17
N LYS A 75 24.28 -23.59 46.64
CA LYS A 75 23.65 -22.52 47.42
C LYS A 75 22.50 -21.89 46.62
N ARG A 76 21.44 -21.44 47.31
CA ARG A 76 20.37 -20.65 46.69
C ARG A 76 20.84 -19.20 46.46
N PRO A 77 20.79 -18.66 45.22
CA PRO A 77 21.04 -17.25 44.92
C PRO A 77 19.80 -16.39 45.22
N HIS A 78 19.95 -15.06 45.18
CA HIS A 78 18.82 -14.13 45.27
C HIS A 78 18.06 -14.02 43.94
N GLN A 79 18.75 -14.16 42.81
CA GLN A 79 18.20 -14.08 41.45
C GLN A 79 18.70 -15.27 40.62
N ALA A 80 17.77 -15.95 39.95
CA ALA A 80 18.05 -17.00 38.98
C ALA A 80 16.95 -16.99 37.92
N PHE A 81 17.30 -16.58 36.70
CA PHE A 81 16.37 -16.48 35.58
C PHE A 81 16.94 -17.21 34.35
N LEU A 82 16.08 -17.91 33.62
CA LEU A 82 16.34 -18.25 32.22
C LEU A 82 15.76 -17.12 31.36
N VAL A 83 16.62 -16.35 30.71
CA VAL A 83 16.21 -15.31 29.74
C VAL A 83 16.17 -15.94 28.35
N VAL A 84 15.00 -15.90 27.71
CA VAL A 84 14.81 -16.33 26.32
C VAL A 84 14.84 -15.07 25.43
N ARG A 85 15.77 -15.02 24.48
CA ARG A 85 16.04 -13.84 23.64
C ARG A 85 15.83 -14.13 22.16
N GLU A 86 15.17 -13.22 21.44
CA GLU A 86 15.23 -13.16 19.98
C GLU A 86 16.42 -12.32 19.53
N ALA A 87 17.30 -12.88 18.70
CA ALA A 87 18.54 -12.22 18.29
C ALA A 87 18.31 -11.03 17.35
N ALA A 88 17.31 -11.09 16.47
CA ALA A 88 17.05 -10.08 15.44
C ALA A 88 16.31 -8.83 15.95
N SER A 89 15.32 -9.00 16.85
CA SER A 89 14.55 -7.90 17.43
C SER A 89 15.15 -7.34 18.71
N GLY A 90 15.96 -8.14 19.42
CA GLY A 90 16.44 -7.83 20.77
C GLY A 90 15.38 -8.00 21.86
N LEU A 91 14.23 -8.61 21.57
CA LEU A 91 13.21 -8.92 22.58
C LEU A 91 13.67 -10.04 23.52
N GLU A 92 13.41 -9.86 24.81
CA GLU A 92 13.82 -10.79 25.88
C GLU A 92 12.66 -11.07 26.85
N ALA A 93 12.54 -12.33 27.28
CA ALA A 93 11.57 -12.78 28.29
C ALA A 93 12.27 -13.53 29.44
N PRO A 94 12.24 -13.00 30.69
CA PRO A 94 12.88 -13.63 31.84
C PRO A 94 11.94 -14.59 32.60
N PHE A 95 12.36 -15.86 32.74
CA PHE A 95 11.61 -16.90 33.44
C PHE A 95 12.31 -17.30 34.76
N PRO A 96 11.66 -17.10 35.93
CA PRO A 96 12.29 -17.36 37.23
C PRO A 96 12.43 -18.86 37.54
N LEU A 97 13.63 -19.28 37.97
CA LEU A 97 13.89 -20.66 38.39
C LEU A 97 13.43 -20.91 39.83
N SER A 98 12.77 -22.05 40.07
CA SER A 98 12.41 -22.52 41.40
C SER A 98 13.61 -23.19 42.08
N VAL A 99 14.39 -22.41 42.84
CA VAL A 99 15.63 -22.86 43.50
C VAL A 99 15.37 -23.28 44.95
N LYS A 100 15.67 -24.54 45.29
CA LYS A 100 15.64 -25.05 46.67
C LYS A 100 16.88 -24.60 47.46
N ALA A 101 16.81 -24.66 48.80
CA ALA A 101 17.93 -24.32 49.67
C ALA A 101 19.23 -25.09 49.34
N SER A 102 19.10 -26.32 48.82
CA SER A 102 20.21 -27.18 48.37
C SER A 102 20.80 -26.79 47.00
N GLY A 103 20.60 -25.57 46.51
CA GLY A 103 21.07 -25.08 45.20
C GLY A 103 20.38 -25.69 43.96
N LYS A 104 19.66 -26.81 44.10
CA LYS A 104 18.91 -27.46 43.02
C LYS A 104 17.78 -26.55 42.53
N ALA A 105 17.84 -26.20 41.24
CA ALA A 105 16.91 -25.33 40.55
C ALA A 105 16.12 -26.11 39.49
N VAL A 106 14.83 -25.83 39.37
CA VAL A 106 13.96 -26.38 38.31
C VAL A 106 13.10 -25.26 37.73
N LEU A 107 12.93 -25.29 36.41
CA LEU A 107 12.03 -24.43 35.64
C LEU A 107 11.29 -25.30 34.62
N GLN A 108 10.02 -24.98 34.37
CA GLN A 108 9.19 -25.60 33.35
C GLN A 108 8.45 -24.48 32.61
N ILE A 109 8.49 -24.51 31.28
CA ILE A 109 7.88 -23.56 30.35
C ILE A 109 7.11 -24.38 29.30
N SER A 110 5.90 -23.97 28.97
CA SER A 110 5.15 -24.42 27.79
C SER A 110 5.07 -23.29 26.76
N GLN A 111 4.58 -23.58 25.54
CA GLN A 111 4.32 -22.53 24.55
C GLN A 111 3.32 -21.47 25.07
N LYS A 112 2.46 -21.83 26.03
CA LYS A 112 1.41 -20.96 26.59
C LYS A 112 1.96 -19.94 27.61
N ASP A 113 3.20 -20.13 28.10
CA ASP A 113 3.88 -19.23 29.03
C ASP A 113 4.79 -18.20 28.33
N LEU A 114 5.06 -18.38 27.03
CA LEU A 114 5.94 -17.51 26.25
C LEU A 114 5.18 -16.29 25.70
N PRO A 115 5.75 -15.07 25.74
CA PRO A 115 5.17 -13.90 25.10
C PRO A 115 4.93 -14.11 23.60
N ILE A 116 3.75 -13.70 23.13
CA ILE A 116 3.26 -13.91 21.76
C ILE A 116 4.18 -13.34 20.67
N GLN A 117 5.01 -12.33 21.00
CA GLN A 117 6.05 -11.80 20.13
C GLN A 117 7.15 -12.84 19.87
N LEU A 118 7.64 -13.52 20.92
CA LEU A 118 8.64 -14.58 20.80
C LEU A 118 8.06 -15.83 20.12
N LEU A 119 6.79 -16.15 20.37
CA LEU A 119 6.06 -17.22 19.67
C LEU A 119 5.97 -17.01 18.15
N SER A 120 6.10 -15.76 17.70
CA SER A 120 6.02 -15.36 16.29
C SER A 120 7.40 -15.16 15.64
N SER A 121 8.50 -15.47 16.35
CA SER A 121 9.85 -15.28 15.81
C SER A 121 10.14 -16.26 14.66
N PRO A 122 10.65 -15.78 13.52
CA PRO A 122 11.15 -16.63 12.44
C PRO A 122 12.58 -17.14 12.69
N SER A 123 13.15 -16.93 13.88
CA SER A 123 14.54 -17.24 14.23
C SER A 123 14.64 -18.04 15.53
N PRO A 124 15.64 -18.95 15.67
CA PRO A 124 15.87 -19.65 16.93
C PRO A 124 16.13 -18.68 18.09
N LEU A 125 15.43 -18.91 19.20
CA LEU A 125 15.55 -18.11 20.41
C LEU A 125 16.71 -18.60 21.27
N GLN A 126 17.51 -17.66 21.74
CA GLN A 126 18.70 -17.94 22.54
C GLN A 126 18.32 -18.00 24.02
N ALA A 127 18.48 -19.16 24.65
CA ALA A 127 18.22 -19.33 26.08
C ALA A 127 19.52 -19.11 26.88
N SER A 128 19.53 -18.09 27.74
CA SER A 128 20.66 -17.70 28.59
C SER A 128 20.28 -17.74 30.07
N LEU A 129 21.16 -18.29 30.90
CA LEU A 129 20.98 -18.41 32.34
C LEU A 129 21.66 -17.23 33.04
N VAL A 130 20.88 -16.48 33.82
CA VAL A 130 21.31 -15.30 34.58
C VAL A 130 21.22 -15.62 36.06
N ILE A 131 22.35 -15.62 36.76
CA ILE A 131 22.44 -15.92 38.21
C ILE A 131 23.13 -14.77 38.93
N GLY A 132 22.52 -14.30 40.02
CA GLY A 132 23.10 -13.25 40.86
C GLY A 132 22.62 -13.32 42.31
N SER A 133 23.40 -12.77 43.22
CA SER A 133 23.01 -12.60 44.62
C SER A 133 23.55 -11.29 45.16
N THR A 134 22.87 -10.74 46.17
CA THR A 134 23.45 -9.69 47.01
C THR A 134 24.68 -10.25 47.73
N GLY A 135 25.84 -9.61 47.56
CA GLY A 135 27.12 -10.06 48.09
C GLY A 135 28.31 -9.58 47.24
N SER A 136 29.52 -10.02 47.59
CA SER A 136 30.76 -9.76 46.86
C SER A 136 31.04 -10.75 45.72
N THR A 137 30.16 -11.75 45.54
CA THR A 137 30.31 -12.83 44.57
C THR A 137 29.81 -12.42 43.19
N LYS A 138 30.63 -12.61 42.15
CA LYS A 138 30.32 -12.13 40.79
C LYS A 138 29.16 -12.93 40.19
N GLY A 139 28.11 -12.25 39.72
CA GLY A 139 27.02 -12.90 38.97
C GLY A 139 27.48 -13.44 37.60
N SER A 140 26.72 -14.38 37.06
CA SER A 140 26.99 -15.01 35.77
C SER A 140 25.84 -14.86 34.79
N VAL A 141 26.19 -14.73 33.51
CA VAL A 141 25.30 -14.77 32.36
C VAL A 141 25.92 -15.75 31.37
N ALA A 142 25.28 -16.90 31.18
CA ALA A 142 25.80 -17.98 30.34
C ALA A 142 24.76 -18.39 29.27
N PRO A 143 25.08 -18.36 27.96
CA PRO A 143 24.20 -18.89 26.93
C PRO A 143 24.21 -20.43 27.00
N VAL A 144 23.04 -21.07 27.06
CA VAL A 144 22.90 -22.47 27.49
C VAL A 144 22.45 -23.41 26.37
N PHE A 145 21.46 -22.99 25.59
CA PHE A 145 20.93 -23.69 24.42
C PHE A 145 20.24 -22.70 23.48
N ASP A 146 19.99 -23.11 22.24
CA ASP A 146 19.06 -22.43 21.33
C ASP A 146 17.79 -23.28 21.21
N MET A 147 16.63 -22.64 21.04
CA MET A 147 15.35 -23.30 20.86
C MET A 147 14.56 -22.72 19.69
N GLU A 148 13.93 -23.60 18.92
CA GLU A 148 13.05 -23.24 17.80
C GLU A 148 11.60 -23.48 18.20
N ILE A 149 10.69 -22.58 17.85
CA ILE A 149 9.27 -22.71 18.20
C ILE A 149 8.52 -23.27 16.98
N LYS A 150 7.97 -24.49 17.13
CA LYS A 150 7.11 -25.10 16.13
C LYS A 150 5.65 -24.75 16.41
N THR A 151 5.15 -23.77 15.67
CA THR A 151 3.73 -23.40 15.66
C THR A 151 2.91 -24.47 14.94
N ASP A 152 1.70 -24.71 15.43
CA ASP A 152 0.76 -25.66 14.82
C ASP A 152 0.00 -24.96 13.68
N PRO A 153 0.02 -25.48 12.43
CA PRO A 153 -0.76 -24.89 11.32
C PRO A 153 -2.28 -24.94 11.54
N VAL A 154 -2.79 -25.79 12.44
CA VAL A 154 -4.21 -25.81 12.83
C VAL A 154 -4.56 -24.66 13.79
N HIS A 155 -3.59 -24.20 14.57
CA HIS A 155 -3.73 -23.13 15.57
C HIS A 155 -2.73 -22.00 15.31
N PRO A 156 -2.91 -21.22 14.22
CA PRO A 156 -1.99 -20.14 13.88
C PRO A 156 -1.93 -19.10 15.01
N VAL A 157 -0.73 -18.92 15.57
CA VAL A 157 -0.46 -17.86 16.55
C VAL A 157 -0.82 -16.52 15.92
N GLN A 158 -1.73 -15.78 16.56
CA GLN A 158 -2.14 -14.47 16.05
C GLN A 158 -0.94 -13.51 16.10
N SER A 159 -0.38 -13.20 14.93
CA SER A 159 0.68 -12.19 14.81
C SER A 159 0.23 -10.91 15.52
N PRO A 160 0.97 -10.44 16.54
CA PRO A 160 0.57 -9.23 17.27
C PRO A 160 0.38 -8.05 16.32
N ALA A 161 -0.66 -7.26 16.55
CA ALA A 161 -0.83 -5.99 15.84
C ALA A 161 0.44 -5.15 16.04
N ALA A 162 1.07 -4.75 14.93
CA ALA A 162 2.33 -4.02 14.99
C ALA A 162 2.17 -2.76 15.87
N PRO A 163 3.08 -2.51 16.83
CA PRO A 163 2.93 -1.39 17.75
C PRO A 163 2.89 -0.07 16.98
N LEU A 164 2.01 0.85 17.41
CA LEU A 164 1.78 2.14 16.75
C LEU A 164 3.06 2.97 16.68
N ARG A 165 3.79 2.85 15.57
CA ARG A 165 5.07 3.49 15.35
C ARG A 165 4.88 4.83 14.64
N TYR A 166 4.81 5.90 15.43
CA TYR A 166 4.79 7.27 14.91
C TYR A 166 5.99 7.52 13.99
N GLY A 167 5.72 7.89 12.74
CA GLY A 167 6.71 8.06 11.68
C GLY A 167 6.07 8.58 10.40
N LYS A 168 6.88 8.84 9.36
CA LYS A 168 6.37 9.30 8.06
C LYS A 168 5.53 8.19 7.40
N LEU A 169 4.25 8.47 7.16
CA LEU A 169 3.36 7.61 6.36
C LEU A 169 3.75 7.66 4.86
N PRO A 170 3.42 6.60 4.08
CA PRO A 170 3.59 6.64 2.63
C PRO A 170 2.77 7.76 1.99
N GLU A 171 3.27 8.27 0.86
CA GLU A 171 2.60 9.31 0.09
C GLU A 171 1.41 8.72 -0.71
N ILE A 172 0.32 9.49 -0.84
CA ILE A 172 -0.90 9.04 -1.50
C ILE A 172 -1.04 9.79 -2.83
N HIS A 173 -0.84 9.09 -3.94
CA HIS A 173 -1.02 9.65 -5.28
C HIS A 173 -2.44 9.41 -5.79
N HIS A 174 -3.12 10.49 -6.21
CA HIS A 174 -4.44 10.39 -6.84
C HIS A 174 -4.32 9.77 -8.25
N THR A 175 -4.96 8.61 -8.44
CA THR A 175 -5.00 7.94 -9.75
C THR A 175 -6.16 8.50 -10.58
N PHE A 176 -5.84 9.20 -11.67
CA PHE A 176 -6.84 9.69 -12.62
C PHE A 176 -7.46 8.54 -13.43
N ARG A 177 -8.67 8.77 -13.95
CA ARG A 177 -9.30 7.84 -14.90
C ARG A 177 -8.52 7.85 -16.23
N PRO A 178 -8.37 6.71 -16.92
CA PRO A 178 -7.77 6.68 -18.25
C PRO A 178 -8.65 7.39 -19.28
N ASP A 179 -8.03 7.98 -20.29
CA ASP A 179 -8.73 8.68 -21.38
C ASP A 179 -9.59 7.73 -22.23
N PRO A 180 -10.74 8.20 -22.76
CA PRO A 180 -11.60 7.43 -23.64
C PRO A 180 -10.90 7.14 -24.99
N LYS A 181 -10.90 5.88 -25.42
CA LYS A 181 -10.25 5.44 -26.65
C LYS A 181 -11.10 5.76 -27.90
N ASN A 182 -10.60 6.66 -28.74
CA ASN A 182 -11.21 7.00 -30.03
C ASN A 182 -11.03 5.90 -31.11
N PRO A 183 -11.95 5.80 -32.09
CA PRO A 183 -11.85 4.85 -33.20
C PRO A 183 -10.77 5.22 -34.22
N PRO A 184 -10.34 4.30 -35.11
CA PRO A 184 -9.35 4.58 -36.15
C PRO A 184 -9.88 5.60 -37.17
N LYS A 185 -9.10 6.68 -37.42
CA LYS A 185 -9.49 7.80 -38.30
C LYS A 185 -9.96 7.37 -39.70
N VAL A 186 -9.40 6.29 -40.25
CA VAL A 186 -9.76 5.74 -41.56
C VAL A 186 -11.23 5.31 -41.60
N VAL A 187 -11.75 4.69 -40.54
CA VAL A 187 -13.15 4.25 -40.46
C VAL A 187 -14.08 5.46 -40.49
N SER A 188 -13.79 6.48 -39.65
CA SER A 188 -14.55 7.73 -39.62
C SER A 188 -14.54 8.45 -40.97
N LEU A 189 -13.39 8.46 -41.67
CA LEU A 189 -13.26 9.09 -42.99
C LEU A 189 -14.10 8.36 -44.06
N VAL A 190 -14.09 7.03 -44.07
CA VAL A 190 -14.90 6.23 -45.03
C VAL A 190 -16.39 6.50 -44.84
N PHE A 191 -16.89 6.53 -43.60
CA PHE A 191 -18.30 6.85 -43.35
C PHE A 191 -18.64 8.32 -43.66
N ALA A 192 -17.75 9.28 -43.39
CA ALA A 192 -17.95 10.68 -43.78
C ALA A 192 -18.04 10.83 -45.31
N LEU A 193 -17.17 10.16 -46.07
CA LEU A 193 -17.22 10.14 -47.54
C LEU A 193 -18.47 9.43 -48.07
N ALA A 194 -18.93 8.36 -47.42
CA ALA A 194 -20.17 7.68 -47.79
C ALA A 194 -21.41 8.57 -47.59
N VAL A 195 -21.46 9.36 -46.51
CA VAL A 195 -22.51 10.36 -46.29
C VAL A 195 -22.44 11.47 -47.34
N LEU A 196 -21.25 12.02 -47.62
CA LEU A 196 -21.06 13.04 -48.65
C LEU A 196 -21.44 12.53 -50.06
N ALA A 197 -21.22 11.26 -50.37
CA ALA A 197 -21.60 10.64 -51.64
C ALA A 197 -23.12 10.54 -51.85
N THR A 198 -23.95 10.68 -50.80
CA THR A 198 -25.41 10.74 -50.97
C THR A 198 -25.86 12.02 -51.68
N VAL A 199 -25.10 13.11 -51.58
CA VAL A 199 -25.43 14.40 -52.20
C VAL A 199 -25.37 14.37 -53.74
N PRO A 200 -24.28 13.94 -54.41
CA PRO A 200 -24.29 13.77 -55.86
C PRO A 200 -25.25 12.67 -56.32
N ALA A 201 -25.49 11.63 -55.50
CA ALA A 201 -26.49 10.61 -55.82
C ALA A 201 -27.93 11.19 -55.84
N LEU A 202 -28.26 12.11 -54.93
CA LEU A 202 -29.54 12.84 -54.93
C LEU A 202 -29.69 13.69 -56.20
N PHE A 203 -28.67 14.47 -56.57
CA PHE A 203 -28.69 15.27 -57.79
C PHE A 203 -28.82 14.42 -59.07
N ALA A 204 -28.13 13.28 -59.14
CA ALA A 204 -28.28 12.32 -60.23
C ALA A 204 -29.68 11.67 -60.25
N GLY A 205 -30.27 11.39 -59.08
CA GLY A 205 -31.66 10.94 -58.98
C GLY A 205 -32.65 11.97 -59.53
N TRP A 206 -32.47 13.26 -59.21
CA TRP A 206 -33.31 14.33 -59.72
C TRP A 206 -33.20 14.52 -61.25
N THR A 207 -32.01 14.41 -61.84
CA THR A 207 -31.87 14.53 -63.31
C THR A 207 -32.46 13.33 -64.04
N VAL A 208 -32.30 12.10 -63.51
CA VAL A 208 -32.94 10.90 -64.05
C VAL A 208 -34.48 10.96 -63.96
N LEU A 209 -35.02 11.60 -62.93
CA LEU A 209 -36.45 11.83 -62.73
C LEU A 209 -37.03 13.04 -63.49
N GLY A 210 -36.23 13.74 -64.32
CA GLY A 210 -36.69 14.88 -65.12
C GLY A 210 -36.86 16.20 -64.34
N GLY A 211 -36.24 16.30 -63.16
CA GLY A 211 -36.20 17.52 -62.36
C GLY A 211 -35.56 18.67 -63.14
N ASN A 212 -36.25 19.81 -63.23
CA ASN A 212 -35.88 20.93 -64.09
C ASN A 212 -36.10 22.29 -63.40
N ILE A 213 -35.59 23.35 -64.05
CA ILE A 213 -35.56 24.73 -63.52
C ILE A 213 -36.27 25.71 -64.48
N CYS A 214 -37.11 25.19 -65.40
CA CYS A 214 -37.65 25.94 -66.54
C CYS A 214 -38.42 27.21 -66.13
N HIS A 215 -39.17 27.14 -65.04
CA HIS A 215 -40.04 28.24 -64.56
C HIS A 215 -39.31 29.25 -63.67
N ALA A 216 -38.00 29.10 -63.42
CA ALA A 216 -37.23 30.06 -62.62
C ALA A 216 -37.00 31.38 -63.36
N LYS A 217 -36.78 31.34 -64.69
CA LYS A 217 -36.68 32.56 -65.51
C LYS A 217 -37.99 33.37 -65.46
N GLN A 218 -39.13 32.69 -65.52
CA GLN A 218 -40.46 33.31 -65.38
C GLN A 218 -40.62 33.93 -63.98
N ALA A 219 -40.34 33.17 -62.91
CA ALA A 219 -40.40 33.64 -61.52
C ALA A 219 -39.57 34.92 -61.28
N MET A 220 -38.33 34.92 -61.76
CA MET A 220 -37.40 36.05 -61.64
C MET A 220 -37.73 37.21 -62.57
N SER A 221 -38.53 37.01 -63.62
CA SER A 221 -39.04 38.10 -64.47
C SER A 221 -40.30 38.75 -63.88
N THR A 222 -41.21 37.95 -63.30
CA THR A 222 -42.50 38.41 -62.78
C THR A 222 -42.37 39.11 -61.43
N ALA A 223 -41.57 38.56 -60.50
CA ALA A 223 -41.46 39.09 -59.14
C ALA A 223 -40.03 38.98 -58.55
N PRO A 224 -39.00 39.53 -59.24
CA PRO A 224 -37.57 39.35 -58.93
C PRO A 224 -37.21 39.62 -57.46
N ILE A 225 -37.72 40.72 -56.89
CA ILE A 225 -37.42 41.13 -55.51
C ILE A 225 -37.97 40.10 -54.51
N SER A 226 -39.15 39.54 -54.75
CA SER A 226 -39.76 38.58 -53.83
C SER A 226 -39.06 37.22 -53.85
N HIS A 227 -38.78 36.67 -55.04
CA HIS A 227 -38.08 35.39 -55.18
C HIS A 227 -36.61 35.51 -54.75
N GLY A 228 -35.95 36.62 -55.10
CA GLY A 228 -34.56 36.89 -54.70
C GLY A 228 -34.40 37.05 -53.19
N LEU A 229 -35.25 37.85 -52.53
CA LEU A 229 -35.22 37.98 -51.07
C LEU A 229 -35.65 36.68 -50.36
N PHE A 230 -36.62 35.94 -50.89
CA PHE A 230 -37.07 34.70 -50.27
C PHE A 230 -35.98 33.62 -50.33
N PHE A 231 -35.42 33.33 -51.51
CA PHE A 231 -34.31 32.39 -51.63
C PHE A 231 -33.07 32.87 -50.86
N GLY A 232 -32.74 34.16 -50.95
CA GLY A 232 -31.64 34.77 -50.19
C GLY A 232 -31.82 34.64 -48.67
N SER A 233 -33.06 34.73 -48.16
CA SER A 233 -33.35 34.55 -46.73
C SER A 233 -33.19 33.10 -46.27
N VAL A 234 -33.51 32.11 -47.12
CA VAL A 234 -33.26 30.69 -46.83
C VAL A 234 -31.75 30.43 -46.74
N VAL A 235 -30.98 30.88 -47.73
CA VAL A 235 -29.51 30.76 -47.74
C VAL A 235 -28.88 31.51 -46.54
N ALA A 236 -29.40 32.69 -46.20
CA ALA A 236 -28.93 33.44 -45.03
C ALA A 236 -29.26 32.74 -43.71
N MET A 237 -30.39 32.03 -43.60
CA MET A 237 -30.75 31.28 -42.41
C MET A 237 -29.79 30.11 -42.17
N GLU A 238 -29.46 29.34 -43.21
CA GLU A 238 -28.43 28.29 -43.14
C GLU A 238 -27.06 28.90 -42.77
N GLY A 239 -26.72 30.08 -43.30
CA GLY A 239 -25.52 30.82 -42.90
C GLY A 239 -25.50 31.21 -41.42
N VAL A 240 -26.63 31.64 -40.85
CA VAL A 240 -26.78 31.95 -39.42
C VAL A 240 -26.66 30.69 -38.55
N PHE A 241 -27.23 29.55 -38.99
CA PHE A 241 -27.06 28.28 -38.27
C PHE A 241 -25.63 27.72 -38.37
N PHE A 242 -24.95 27.87 -39.51
CA PHE A 242 -23.53 27.55 -39.64
C PHE A 242 -22.67 28.40 -38.69
N LEU A 243 -22.93 29.72 -38.63
CA LEU A 243 -22.23 30.61 -37.70
C LEU A 243 -22.51 30.25 -36.24
N TYR A 244 -23.75 29.87 -35.88
CA TYR A 244 -24.09 29.37 -34.54
C TYR A 244 -23.37 28.07 -34.19
N TYR A 245 -23.24 27.13 -35.15
CA TYR A 245 -22.47 25.90 -34.96
C TYR A 245 -20.96 26.17 -34.76
N SER A 246 -20.39 27.17 -35.45
CA SER A 246 -18.95 27.39 -35.48
C SER A 246 -18.40 28.43 -34.50
N ALA A 247 -19.16 29.49 -34.17
CA ALA A 247 -18.60 30.67 -33.48
C ALA A 247 -19.59 31.56 -32.70
N TRP A 248 -20.85 31.67 -33.11
CA TRP A 248 -21.83 32.58 -32.50
C TRP A 248 -22.49 31.98 -31.27
N ASN A 249 -22.80 32.82 -30.28
CA ASN A 249 -23.62 32.44 -29.15
C ASN A 249 -25.13 32.64 -29.45
N LEU A 250 -25.99 32.12 -28.56
CA LEU A 250 -27.43 32.16 -28.74
C LEU A 250 -28.01 33.60 -28.80
N PHE A 251 -27.43 34.54 -28.04
CA PHE A 251 -27.88 35.95 -28.02
C PHE A 251 -27.48 36.73 -29.27
N GLN A 252 -26.44 36.30 -30.00
CA GLN A 252 -26.11 36.80 -31.34
C GLN A 252 -27.02 36.17 -32.41
N THR A 253 -27.32 34.88 -32.23
CA THR A 253 -28.08 34.07 -33.19
C THR A 253 -29.56 34.44 -33.22
N LEU A 254 -30.22 34.59 -32.06
CA LEU A 254 -31.67 34.85 -31.99
C LEU A 254 -32.11 36.15 -32.70
N PRO A 255 -31.44 37.31 -32.55
CA PRO A 255 -31.78 38.51 -33.31
C PRO A 255 -31.57 38.35 -34.83
N ALA A 256 -30.52 37.62 -35.24
CA ALA A 256 -30.24 37.36 -36.65
C ALA A 256 -31.31 36.44 -37.27
N VAL A 257 -31.67 35.34 -36.60
CA VAL A 257 -32.79 34.46 -36.98
C VAL A 257 -34.10 35.25 -37.03
N GLY A 258 -34.36 36.14 -36.07
CA GLY A 258 -35.55 36.99 -36.07
C GLY A 258 -35.63 37.93 -37.27
N LEU A 259 -34.52 38.60 -37.62
CA LEU A 259 -34.45 39.51 -38.76
C LEU A 259 -34.57 38.75 -40.10
N VAL A 260 -33.79 37.69 -40.29
CA VAL A 260 -33.83 36.87 -41.52
C VAL A 260 -35.19 36.18 -41.67
N GLY A 261 -35.78 35.70 -40.58
CA GLY A 261 -37.12 35.11 -40.55
C GLY A 261 -38.22 36.10 -40.90
N ALA A 262 -38.15 37.34 -40.43
CA ALA A 262 -39.07 38.40 -40.83
C ALA A 262 -38.98 38.69 -42.34
N VAL A 263 -37.76 38.78 -42.89
CA VAL A 263 -37.56 38.93 -44.35
C VAL A 263 -38.12 37.71 -45.10
N ALA A 264 -37.90 36.49 -44.60
CA ALA A 264 -38.39 35.25 -45.21
C ALA A 264 -39.93 35.20 -45.29
N VAL A 265 -40.64 35.60 -44.23
CA VAL A 265 -42.11 35.62 -44.20
C VAL A 265 -42.66 36.71 -45.15
N LEU A 266 -42.09 37.92 -45.11
CA LEU A 266 -42.58 39.05 -45.92
C LEU A 266 -42.29 38.87 -47.42
N SER A 267 -41.15 38.28 -47.79
CA SER A 267 -40.82 37.96 -49.19
C SER A 267 -41.52 36.69 -49.68
N GLY A 268 -41.51 35.63 -48.86
CA GLY A 268 -42.10 34.33 -49.18
C GLY A 268 -43.61 34.38 -49.41
N THR A 269 -44.35 35.16 -48.62
CA THR A 269 -45.80 35.36 -48.86
C THR A 269 -46.11 36.00 -50.22
N LYS A 270 -45.20 36.82 -50.77
CA LYS A 270 -45.34 37.39 -52.12
C LYS A 270 -44.86 36.40 -53.19
N ALA A 271 -43.72 35.75 -53.00
CA ALA A 271 -43.15 34.76 -53.91
C ALA A 271 -44.11 33.56 -54.13
N LEU A 272 -44.68 33.02 -53.04
CA LEU A 272 -45.63 31.91 -53.09
C LEU A 272 -47.00 32.33 -53.66
N GLY A 273 -47.42 33.58 -53.42
CA GLY A 273 -48.63 34.14 -54.03
C GLY A 273 -48.52 34.27 -55.56
N GLU A 274 -47.33 34.62 -56.07
CA GLU A 274 -47.04 34.67 -57.51
C GLU A 274 -46.99 33.26 -58.13
N VAL A 275 -46.42 32.27 -57.43
CA VAL A 275 -46.49 30.83 -57.83
C VAL A 275 -47.94 30.33 -57.85
N GLN A 276 -48.77 30.71 -56.87
CA GLN A 276 -50.20 30.41 -56.88
C GLN A 276 -50.91 31.06 -58.07
N GLY A 277 -50.56 32.30 -58.44
CA GLY A 277 -51.06 33.00 -59.61
C GLY A 277 -50.76 32.24 -60.91
N ARG A 278 -49.50 31.85 -61.14
CA ARG A 278 -49.10 31.01 -62.29
C ARG A 278 -49.90 29.71 -62.37
N ARG A 279 -50.02 28.98 -61.25
CA ARG A 279 -50.82 27.75 -61.15
C ARG A 279 -52.30 27.95 -61.52
N LEU A 280 -52.88 29.11 -61.22
CA LEU A 280 -54.26 29.47 -61.59
C LEU A 280 -54.39 29.89 -63.06
N ALA A 281 -53.35 30.48 -63.64
CA ALA A 281 -53.27 30.79 -65.08
C ALA A 281 -53.01 29.56 -65.97
N GLY A 282 -52.73 28.39 -65.37
CA GLY A 282 -52.42 27.15 -66.08
C GLY A 282 -50.93 26.90 -66.31
N GLU A 283 -50.06 27.85 -65.94
CA GLU A 283 -48.61 27.62 -65.90
C GLU A 283 -48.27 26.67 -64.74
N ARG A 284 -47.67 25.51 -65.07
CA ARG A 284 -47.19 24.49 -64.13
C ARG A 284 -45.79 24.06 -64.49
#